data_AF-A0A7X2XVT3-F1
#
_entry.id   AF-A0A7X2XVT3-F1
#
_cell.length_a   1.000
_cell.length_b   1.000
_cell.length_c   1.000
_cell.angle_alpha   90.00
_cell.angle_beta   90.00
_cell.angle_gamma   90.00
#
_symmetry.space_group_name_H-M   'P 1'
#
loop_
_entity.id
_entity.type
_entity.pdbx_description
1 polymer ?
#
loop_
_entity_poly.entity_id
_entity_poly.type
_entity_poly.pdbx_seq_one_letter_code
_entity_poly.pdbx_strand_id
1 'polypeptide(L)'
;MDNTVTKLRDLYTTTRNAIIDQPLSSKQTTAFRQQLTDLNSQQLTGLPGKLANAYTSLITANLTYTSHQLYFVLNLNHDHTTITLPISHQQLLEWSNTHSSNYQLFTRNPFMYNGLSIDETAALALL
;
A
#
# COMPACT_ATOMS: atom_id res chain seq x y z
N MET A 1 -11.31 -11.37 10.14
CA MET A 1 -10.65 -10.94 8.89
C MET A 1 -9.96 -12.16 8.30
N ASP A 2 -10.02 -12.37 6.99
CA ASP A 2 -9.41 -13.53 6.34
C ASP A 2 -7.87 -13.52 6.56
N ASN A 3 -7.27 -14.70 6.74
CA ASN A 3 -5.84 -14.85 6.98
C ASN A 3 -5.01 -14.28 5.82
N THR A 4 -5.50 -14.40 4.58
CA THR A 4 -4.77 -13.93 3.40
C THR A 4 -4.81 -12.42 3.25
N VAL A 5 -5.94 -11.78 3.55
CA VAL A 5 -6.00 -10.30 3.60
C VAL A 5 -5.03 -9.75 4.64
N THR A 6 -4.97 -10.39 5.82
CA THR A 6 -4.03 -10.01 6.88
C THR A 6 -2.58 -10.10 6.40
N LYS A 7 -2.20 -11.22 5.76
CA LYS A 7 -0.85 -11.40 5.21
C LYS A 7 -0.51 -10.41 4.09
N LEU A 8 -1.47 -10.07 3.22
CA LEU A 8 -1.28 -9.06 2.18
C LEU A 8 -1.07 -7.68 2.78
N ARG A 9 -1.82 -7.31 3.81
CA ARG A 9 -1.61 -6.05 4.56
C ARG A 9 -0.24 -5.99 5.21
N ASP A 10 0.22 -7.09 5.81
CA ASP A 10 1.54 -7.17 6.43
C ASP A 10 2.66 -7.08 5.39
N LEU A 11 2.47 -7.72 4.23
CA LEU A 11 3.39 -7.62 3.08
C LEU A 11 3.46 -6.19 2.54
N TYR A 12 2.31 -5.51 2.38
CA TYR A 12 2.28 -4.11 2.01
C TYR A 12 3.04 -3.24 3.02
N THR A 13 2.78 -3.43 4.32
CA THR A 13 3.45 -2.69 5.39
C THR A 13 4.96 -2.88 5.35
N THR A 14 5.41 -4.12 5.16
CA THR A 14 6.83 -4.47 5.09
C THR A 14 7.50 -3.88 3.85
N THR A 15 6.87 -4.01 2.68
CA THR A 15 7.39 -3.44 1.42
C THR A 15 7.48 -1.92 1.48
N ARG A 16 6.43 -1.25 1.97
CA ARG A 16 6.41 0.20 2.18
C ARG A 16 7.53 0.64 3.11
N ASN A 17 7.64 0.04 4.29
CA ASN A 17 8.65 0.44 5.27
C ASN A 17 10.07 0.24 4.73
N ALA A 18 10.32 -0.86 4.00
CA ALA A 18 11.59 -1.10 3.34
C ALA A 18 11.92 -0.03 2.28
N ILE A 19 10.93 0.42 1.49
CA ILE A 19 11.09 1.51 0.52
C ILE A 19 11.36 2.84 1.23
N ILE A 20 10.63 3.15 2.29
CA ILE A 20 10.79 4.40 3.04
C ILE A 20 12.22 4.51 3.58
N ASP A 21 12.77 3.40 4.08
CA ASP A 21 14.14 3.34 4.59
C ASP A 21 15.19 3.54 3.49
N GLN A 22 15.06 2.81 2.37
CA GLN A 22 16.02 2.86 1.26
C GLN A 22 15.44 2.28 -0.04
N PRO A 23 16.04 2.56 -1.21
CA PRO A 23 15.67 1.87 -2.45
C PRO A 23 15.77 0.34 -2.29
N LEU A 24 14.77 -0.40 -2.79
CA LEU A 24 14.78 -1.86 -2.64
C LEU A 24 15.88 -2.49 -3.50
N SER A 25 16.67 -3.37 -2.88
CA SER A 25 17.62 -4.21 -3.62
C SER A 25 16.89 -5.22 -4.51
N SER A 26 17.60 -5.74 -5.52
CA SER A 26 17.09 -6.83 -6.37
C SER A 26 16.69 -8.06 -5.54
N LYS A 27 17.46 -8.39 -4.49
CA LYS A 27 17.17 -9.52 -3.60
C LYS A 27 15.85 -9.32 -2.85
N GLN A 28 15.62 -8.13 -2.28
CA GLN A 28 14.35 -7.80 -1.61
C GLN A 28 13.18 -7.81 -2.59
N THR A 29 13.37 -7.21 -3.77
CA THR A 29 12.33 -7.17 -4.82
C THR A 29 11.90 -8.59 -5.22
N THR A 30 12.86 -9.49 -5.46
CA THR A 30 12.56 -10.89 -5.78
C THR A 30 11.84 -11.61 -4.63
N ALA A 31 12.29 -11.42 -3.39
CA ALA A 31 11.66 -12.03 -2.22
C ALA A 31 10.20 -11.57 -2.04
N PHE A 32 9.93 -10.28 -2.16
CA PHE A 32 8.56 -9.74 -2.06
C PHE A 32 7.66 -10.19 -3.20
N ARG A 33 8.19 -10.30 -4.44
CA ARG A 33 7.44 -10.85 -5.59
C ARG A 33 7.05 -12.31 -5.37
N GLN A 34 7.94 -13.11 -4.78
CA GLN A 34 7.62 -14.49 -4.43
C GLN A 34 6.50 -14.54 -3.39
N GLN A 35 6.62 -13.78 -2.30
CA GLN A 35 5.59 -13.72 -1.25
C GLN A 35 4.22 -13.28 -1.80
N LEU A 36 4.20 -12.29 -2.69
CA LEU A 36 2.96 -11.85 -3.34
C LEU A 36 2.34 -12.95 -4.22
N THR A 37 3.17 -13.67 -4.96
CA THR A 37 2.73 -14.79 -5.82
C THR A 37 2.10 -15.91 -5.00
N ASP A 38 2.72 -16.27 -3.89
CA ASP A 38 2.22 -17.31 -2.98
C ASP A 38 0.87 -16.92 -2.37
N LEU A 39 0.68 -15.64 -2.00
CA LEU A 39 -0.57 -15.13 -1.42
C LEU A 39 -1.70 -15.01 -2.45
N ASN A 40 -1.41 -14.62 -3.69
CA ASN A 40 -2.39 -14.48 -4.77
C ASN A 40 -2.95 -15.83 -5.28
N SER A 41 -2.36 -16.96 -4.89
CA SER A 41 -2.86 -18.29 -5.26
C SER A 41 -4.24 -18.63 -4.67
N GLN A 42 -4.71 -17.84 -3.69
CA GLN A 42 -5.99 -18.05 -3.02
C GLN A 42 -7.09 -17.17 -3.65
N GLN A 43 -8.14 -17.80 -4.18
CA GLN A 43 -9.29 -17.07 -4.71
C GLN A 43 -10.20 -16.62 -3.57
N LEU A 44 -10.17 -15.33 -3.27
CA LEU A 44 -11.09 -14.68 -2.34
C LEU A 44 -12.22 -13.99 -3.10
N THR A 45 -13.43 -14.03 -2.55
CA THR A 45 -14.62 -13.39 -3.15
C THR A 45 -15.25 -12.40 -2.17
N GLY A 46 -16.17 -11.57 -2.67
CA GLY A 46 -16.85 -10.56 -1.85
C GLY A 46 -15.89 -9.50 -1.29
N LEU A 47 -16.22 -8.99 -0.11
CA LEU A 47 -15.47 -7.91 0.54
C LEU A 47 -14.00 -8.27 0.85
N PRO A 48 -13.67 -9.48 1.37
CA PRO A 48 -12.28 -9.90 1.52
C PRO A 48 -11.51 -9.93 0.19
N GLY A 49 -12.17 -10.32 -0.91
CA GLY A 49 -11.58 -10.30 -2.25
C GLY A 49 -11.25 -8.89 -2.72
N LYS A 50 -12.13 -7.91 -2.46
CA LYS A 50 -11.85 -6.50 -2.80
C LYS A 50 -10.64 -5.94 -2.05
N LEU A 51 -10.53 -6.21 -0.75
CA LEU A 51 -9.34 -5.80 0.03
C LEU A 51 -8.08 -6.51 -0.44
N ALA A 52 -8.14 -7.81 -0.71
CA ALA A 52 -7.01 -8.55 -1.22
C ALA A 52 -6.51 -7.96 -2.54
N ASN A 53 -7.43 -7.65 -3.47
CA ASN A 53 -7.09 -6.99 -4.73
C ASN A 53 -6.46 -5.62 -4.52
N ALA A 54 -7.03 -4.79 -3.62
CA ALA A 54 -6.48 -3.47 -3.30
C ALA A 54 -5.04 -3.56 -2.78
N TYR A 55 -4.76 -4.45 -1.83
CA TYR A 55 -3.40 -4.67 -1.33
C TYR A 55 -2.48 -5.23 -2.40
N THR A 56 -2.93 -6.19 -3.21
CA THR A 56 -2.14 -6.74 -4.32
C THR A 56 -1.77 -5.66 -5.33
N SER A 57 -2.69 -4.77 -5.69
CA SER A 57 -2.41 -3.63 -6.57
C SER A 57 -1.35 -2.71 -5.98
N LEU A 58 -1.45 -2.39 -4.68
CA LEU A 58 -0.48 -1.55 -3.99
C LEU A 58 0.92 -2.17 -3.91
N ILE A 59 1.00 -3.45 -3.54
CA ILE A 59 2.29 -4.18 -3.48
C ILE A 59 2.89 -4.26 -4.89
N THR A 60 2.08 -4.53 -5.91
CA THR A 60 2.56 -4.58 -7.31
C THR A 60 3.12 -3.23 -7.75
N ALA A 61 2.44 -2.12 -7.42
CA ALA A 61 2.92 -0.78 -7.72
C ALA A 61 4.25 -0.48 -7.00
N ASN A 62 4.35 -0.77 -5.70
CA ASN A 62 5.58 -0.65 -4.91
C ASN A 62 6.75 -1.45 -5.54
N LEU A 63 6.49 -2.65 -6.06
CA LEU A 63 7.50 -3.53 -6.66
C LEU A 63 7.81 -3.22 -8.14
N THR A 64 7.11 -2.28 -8.76
CA THR A 64 7.35 -1.85 -10.15
C THR A 64 8.34 -0.70 -10.23
N TYR A 65 8.28 0.23 -9.28
CA TYR A 65 9.10 1.45 -9.27
C TYR A 65 10.17 1.47 -8.17
N THR A 66 10.74 0.30 -7.86
CA THR A 66 11.61 0.08 -6.69
C THR A 66 12.86 0.96 -6.64
N SER A 67 13.40 1.35 -7.80
CA SER A 67 14.58 2.21 -7.92
C SER A 67 14.32 3.69 -7.62
N HIS A 68 13.06 4.12 -7.64
CA HIS A 68 12.68 5.53 -7.46
C HIS A 68 12.28 5.86 -6.01
N GLN A 69 12.38 4.87 -5.12
CA GLN A 69 11.99 4.99 -3.71
C GLN A 69 10.57 5.55 -3.54
N LEU A 70 9.66 5.17 -4.45
CA LEU A 70 8.24 5.52 -4.40
C LEU A 70 7.49 4.41 -3.68
N TYR A 71 6.62 4.77 -2.75
CA TYR A 71 5.59 3.87 -2.26
C TYR A 71 4.21 4.40 -2.64
N PHE A 72 3.25 3.51 -2.76
CA PHE A 72 1.92 3.83 -3.26
C PHE A 72 0.88 3.74 -2.15
N VAL A 73 -0.10 4.63 -2.25
CA VAL A 73 -1.37 4.57 -1.51
C VAL A 73 -2.52 4.47 -2.51
N LEU A 74 -3.67 3.97 -2.08
CA LEU A 74 -4.83 3.79 -2.95
C LEU A 74 -5.85 4.88 -2.64
N ASN A 75 -6.12 5.74 -3.62
CA ASN A 75 -7.20 6.69 -3.56
C ASN A 75 -8.51 6.00 -3.94
N LEU A 76 -9.48 6.04 -3.04
CA LEU A 76 -10.83 5.54 -3.23
C LEU A 76 -11.72 6.72 -3.63
N ASN A 77 -12.57 6.52 -4.63
CA ASN A 77 -13.51 7.53 -5.11
C ASN A 77 -14.95 7.19 -4.74
N HIS A 78 -15.85 8.18 -4.80
CA HIS A 78 -17.28 8.00 -4.53
C HIS A 78 -17.98 7.00 -5.47
N ASP A 79 -17.48 6.83 -6.69
CA ASP A 79 -17.97 5.88 -7.68
C ASP A 79 -17.36 4.48 -7.51
N HIS A 80 -16.69 4.25 -6.38
CA HIS A 80 -15.94 3.03 -6.03
C HIS A 80 -14.78 2.71 -6.97
N THR A 81 -14.39 3.66 -7.84
CA THR A 81 -13.15 3.53 -8.60
C THR A 81 -11.95 3.74 -7.68
N THR A 82 -10.81 3.14 -8.06
CA THR A 82 -9.58 3.21 -7.27
C THR A 82 -8.41 3.64 -8.15
N ILE A 83 -7.50 4.42 -7.58
CA ILE A 83 -6.31 4.92 -8.28
C ILE A 83 -5.11 4.78 -7.35
N THR A 84 -4.03 4.15 -7.82
CA THR A 84 -2.77 4.10 -7.06
C THR A 84 -2.02 5.41 -7.22
N LEU A 85 -1.75 6.09 -6.11
CA LEU A 85 -1.03 7.35 -6.07
C LEU A 85 0.37 7.16 -5.47
N PRO A 86 1.43 7.62 -6.16
CA PRO A 86 2.78 7.56 -5.63
C PRO A 86 2.97 8.62 -4.55
N ILE A 87 3.70 8.27 -3.49
CA ILE A 87 4.28 9.17 -2.52
C ILE A 87 5.80 9.06 -2.65
N SER A 88 6.45 10.21 -2.88
CA SER A 88 7.90 10.25 -3.03
C SER A 88 8.61 10.33 -1.68
N HIS A 89 9.83 9.79 -1.60
CA HIS A 89 10.67 9.93 -0.42
C HIS A 89 10.93 11.41 -0.06
N GLN A 90 11.09 12.29 -1.06
CA GLN A 90 11.25 13.73 -0.83
C GLN A 90 10.02 14.35 -0.11
N GLN A 91 8.81 13.99 -0.53
CA GLN A 91 7.57 14.45 0.09
C GLN A 91 7.46 13.96 1.55
N LEU A 92 7.90 12.74 1.84
CA LEU A 92 7.98 12.24 3.22
C LEU A 92 8.98 13.03 4.07
N LEU A 93 10.16 13.33 3.54
CA LEU A 93 11.16 14.13 4.24
C LEU A 93 10.64 15.53 4.55
N GLU A 94 9.95 16.16 3.59
CA GLU A 94 9.31 17.45 3.80
C GLU A 94 8.28 17.40 4.93
N TRP A 95 7.38 16.40 4.92
CA TRP A 95 6.39 16.23 5.99
C TRP A 95 7.03 15.94 7.34
N SER A 96 8.08 15.13 7.38
CA SER A 96 8.82 14.82 8.61
C SER A 96 9.47 16.08 9.19
N ASN A 97 10.20 16.84 8.36
CA ASN A 97 10.92 18.05 8.78
C ASN A 97 9.97 19.17 9.24
N THR A 98 8.78 19.24 8.64
CA THR A 98 7.74 20.21 8.99
C THR A 98 6.81 19.73 10.12
N HIS A 99 7.04 18.53 10.68
CA HIS A 99 6.17 17.91 11.69
C HIS A 99 4.70 17.80 11.24
N SER A 100 4.48 17.59 9.95
CA SER A 100 3.14 17.48 9.38
C SER A 100 2.46 16.18 9.83
N SER A 101 1.18 16.27 10.20
CA SER A 101 0.34 15.10 10.49
C SER A 101 0.26 14.12 9.32
N ASN A 102 0.47 14.60 8.09
CA ASN A 102 0.49 13.78 6.88
C ASN A 102 1.57 12.70 6.94
N TYR A 103 2.72 12.97 7.57
CA TYR A 103 3.77 11.96 7.69
C TYR A 103 3.24 10.70 8.38
N GLN A 104 2.67 10.83 9.58
CA GLN A 104 2.15 9.68 10.33
C GLN A 104 0.96 9.03 9.63
N LEU A 105 0.07 9.84 9.04
CA LEU A 105 -1.13 9.35 8.39
C LEU A 105 -0.82 8.51 7.14
N PHE A 106 0.07 8.98 6.26
CA PHE A 106 0.42 8.28 5.01
C PHE A 106 1.49 7.19 5.20
N THR A 107 2.22 7.19 6.32
CA THR A 107 3.10 6.06 6.71
C THR A 107 2.39 5.01 7.53
N ARG A 108 1.16 5.25 8.01
CA ARG A 108 0.33 4.25 8.69
C ARG A 108 -0.67 3.61 7.75
N ASN A 109 -1.43 4.42 7.02
CA ASN A 109 -2.56 3.94 6.25
C ASN A 109 -2.24 3.78 4.75
N PRO A 110 -2.72 2.69 4.12
CA PRO A 110 -2.57 2.46 2.69
C PRO A 110 -3.63 3.17 1.83
N PHE A 111 -4.67 3.74 2.44
CA PHE A 111 -5.85 4.24 1.74
C PHE A 111 -6.02 5.75 1.95
N MET A 112 -6.60 6.40 0.96
CA MET A 112 -7.03 7.79 1.06
C MET A 112 -8.35 8.02 0.35
N TYR A 113 -9.04 9.07 0.77
CA TYR A 113 -10.33 9.49 0.24
C TYR A 113 -10.44 11.00 0.34
N ASN A 114 -10.78 11.66 -0.78
CA ASN A 114 -10.87 13.12 -0.88
C ASN A 114 -9.63 13.85 -0.31
N GLY A 115 -8.42 13.33 -0.59
CA GLY A 115 -7.17 13.92 -0.11
C GLY A 115 -6.80 13.55 1.33
N LEU A 116 -7.66 12.85 2.06
CA LEU A 116 -7.46 12.47 3.45
C LEU A 116 -7.06 11.00 3.57
N SER A 117 -6.03 10.71 4.34
CA SER A 117 -5.66 9.35 4.72
C SER A 117 -6.76 8.74 5.61
N ILE A 118 -7.16 7.50 5.30
CA ILE A 118 -8.23 6.78 6.00
C ILE A 118 -7.78 5.38 6.42
N ASP A 119 -8.34 4.86 7.49
CA ASP A 119 -8.04 3.49 7.93
C ASP A 119 -8.75 2.44 7.06
N GLU A 120 -8.41 1.18 7.32
CA GLU A 120 -8.97 0.03 6.60
C GLU A 120 -10.49 -0.13 6.81
N THR A 121 -11.04 0.32 7.96
CA THR A 121 -12.48 0.23 8.24
C THR A 121 -13.26 1.22 7.37
N ALA A 122 -12.77 2.45 7.25
CA ALA A 122 -13.34 3.45 6.36
C ALA A 122 -13.16 3.05 4.89
N ALA A 123 -11.99 2.49 4.52
CA ALA A 123 -11.75 2.01 3.16
C ALA A 123 -12.71 0.89 2.76
N LEU A 124 -13.02 -0.02 3.67
CA LEU A 124 -13.99 -1.10 3.46
C LEU A 124 -15.40 -0.60 3.10
N ALA A 125 -15.81 0.54 3.64
CA ALA A 125 -17.10 1.14 3.30
C ALA A 125 -17.15 1.73 1.88
N LEU A 126 -15.98 1.93 1.25
CA LEU A 126 -15.82 2.58 -0.04
C LEU A 126 -15.42 1.61 -1.17
N LEU A 127 -15.17 0.33 -0.85
CA LEU A 127 -14.77 -0.73 -1.79
C LEU A 127 -15.96 -1.56 -2.27
#